data_AF-A0A0L0DKH5-F1
#
_entry.id   AF-A0A0L0DKH5-F1
#
_cell.length_a   1.000
_cell.length_b   1.000
_cell.length_c   1.000
_cell.angle_alpha   90.00
_cell.angle_beta   90.00
_cell.angle_gamma   90.00
#
_symmetry.space_group_name_H-M   'P 1'
#
loop_
_entity.id
_entity.type
_entity.pdbx_description
1 polymer ?
#
loop_
_entity_poly.entity_id
_entity_poly.type
_entity_poly.pdbx_seq_one_letter_code
_entity_poly.pdbx_strand_id
1 'polypeptide(L)'
;MVRMTYIGWYILVLCYVMNWISLIAVMISNFDGAGNTAMSFGLACIMMIIGIPISFAGWYRPLYNGARTGKSSLFVWFFFAFSVHILLCCFWALGIPSTGSAGLIIALTAYGKDDPTSGTLCLFTGFAWGICAVWSLLRIYRAHQYYLSRSMSASSAKHEVATAAARASV
;
A
#
# COMPACT_ATOMS: atom_id res chain seq x y z
N MET A 1 -7.49 -8.27 -15.45
CA MET A 1 -6.86 -7.13 -14.75
C MET A 1 -7.37 -6.98 -13.32
N VAL A 2 -8.67 -6.71 -13.13
CA VAL A 2 -9.31 -6.48 -11.80
C VAL A 2 -9.00 -7.59 -10.79
N ARG A 3 -9.19 -8.88 -11.15
CA ARG A 3 -8.92 -10.02 -10.26
C ARG A 3 -7.50 -10.01 -9.69
N MET A 4 -6.49 -9.71 -10.50
CA MET A 4 -5.09 -9.69 -10.07
C MET A 4 -4.79 -8.51 -9.13
N THR A 5 -5.48 -7.39 -9.32
CA THR A 5 -5.40 -6.24 -8.40
C THR A 5 -6.12 -6.53 -7.08
N TYR A 6 -7.21 -7.31 -7.11
CA TYR A 6 -7.88 -7.80 -5.89
C TYR A 6 -7.00 -8.76 -5.08
N ILE A 7 -6.31 -9.69 -5.75
CA ILE A 7 -5.29 -10.54 -5.11
C ILE A 7 -4.18 -9.67 -4.49
N GLY A 8 -3.74 -8.63 -5.20
CA GLY A 8 -2.80 -7.64 -4.66
C GLY A 8 -3.30 -6.94 -3.38
N TRP A 9 -4.61 -6.69 -3.27
CA TRP A 9 -5.19 -6.14 -2.05
C TRP A 9 -5.10 -7.10 -0.86
N TYR A 10 -5.32 -8.40 -1.07
CA TYR A 10 -5.08 -9.40 -0.02
C TYR A 10 -3.60 -9.50 0.39
N ILE A 11 -2.67 -9.36 -0.57
CA ILE A 11 -1.24 -9.29 -0.27
C ILE A 11 -0.94 -8.07 0.61
N LEU A 12 -1.54 -6.91 0.33
CA LEU A 12 -1.42 -5.71 1.16
C LEU A 12 -1.98 -5.94 2.58
N VAL A 13 -3.15 -6.57 2.72
CA VAL A 13 -3.71 -6.93 4.03
C VAL A 13 -2.75 -7.83 4.80
N LEU A 14 -2.19 -8.84 4.14
CA LEU A 14 -1.20 -9.73 4.75
C LEU A 14 0.06 -8.96 5.21
N CYS A 15 0.53 -7.98 4.41
CA CYS A 15 1.67 -7.13 4.79
C CYS A 15 1.37 -6.32 6.07
N TYR A 16 0.16 -5.76 6.20
CA TYR A 16 -0.24 -5.05 7.43
C TYR A 16 -0.26 -5.98 8.65
N VAL A 17 -0.79 -7.20 8.50
CA VAL A 17 -0.84 -8.19 9.59
C VAL A 17 0.57 -8.63 9.98
N MET A 18 1.44 -8.93 9.01
CA MET A 18 2.84 -9.28 9.27
C MET A 18 3.61 -8.15 9.97
N ASN A 19 3.38 -6.91 9.55
CA ASN A 19 3.97 -5.73 10.18
C ASN A 19 3.52 -5.58 11.63
N TRP A 20 2.24 -5.79 11.89
CA TRP A 20 1.68 -5.75 13.24
C TRP A 20 2.27 -6.86 14.13
N ILE A 21 2.35 -8.10 13.64
CA ILE A 21 2.97 -9.23 14.38
C ILE A 21 4.43 -8.94 14.69
N SER A 22 5.19 -8.41 13.72
CA SER A 22 6.60 -8.11 13.92
C SER A 22 6.82 -7.02 14.97
N LEU A 23 5.98 -5.99 14.99
CA LEU A 23 6.08 -4.93 16.01
C LEU A 23 5.62 -5.38 17.40
N ILE A 24 4.74 -6.38 17.50
CA ILE A 24 4.46 -7.05 18.78
C ILE A 24 5.70 -7.78 19.28
N ALA A 25 6.38 -8.55 18.42
CA ALA A 25 7.58 -9.27 18.81
C ALA A 25 8.68 -8.31 19.30
N VAL A 26 8.90 -7.22 18.55
CA VAL A 26 9.83 -6.14 18.92
C VAL A 26 9.45 -5.48 20.25
N MET A 27 8.15 -5.34 20.54
CA MET A 27 7.68 -4.82 21.83
C MET A 27 7.97 -5.78 22.97
N ILE A 28 7.67 -7.07 22.78
CA ILE A 28 7.87 -8.10 23.82
C ILE A 28 9.37 -8.29 24.12
N SER A 29 10.24 -8.18 23.12
CA SER A 29 11.68 -8.28 23.32
C SER A 29 12.30 -7.04 23.99
N ASN A 30 11.51 -5.98 24.25
CA ASN A 30 11.98 -4.69 24.77
C ASN A 30 13.13 -4.10 23.94
N PHE A 31 13.12 -4.34 22.64
CA PHE A 31 14.15 -3.87 21.73
C PHE A 31 14.07 -2.35 21.55
N ASP A 32 15.16 -1.66 21.90
CA ASP A 32 15.30 -0.20 21.86
C ASP A 32 15.72 0.33 20.48
N GLY A 33 16.23 -0.54 19.59
CA GLY A 33 16.68 -0.14 18.25
C GLY A 33 15.54 0.21 17.28
N ALA A 34 14.28 -0.06 17.65
CA ALA A 34 13.10 0.38 16.90
C ALA A 34 12.67 1.82 17.26
N GLY A 35 13.40 2.50 18.15
CA GLY A 35 13.04 3.81 18.67
C GLY A 35 11.96 3.70 19.73
N ASN A 36 10.91 4.53 19.64
CA ASN A 36 9.77 4.40 20.54
C ASN A 36 8.88 3.22 20.09
N THR A 37 9.09 2.06 20.72
CA THR A 37 8.41 0.81 20.35
C THR A 37 6.90 0.86 20.61
N ALA A 38 6.46 1.52 21.69
CA ALA A 38 5.03 1.71 21.98
C ALA A 38 4.35 2.58 20.91
N MET A 39 5.01 3.68 20.50
CA MET A 39 4.54 4.53 19.41
C MET A 39 4.48 3.79 18.08
N SER A 40 5.53 3.02 17.75
CA SER A 40 5.58 2.23 16.52
C SER A 40 4.46 1.21 16.44
N PHE A 41 4.20 0.49 17.52
CA PHE A 41 3.08 -0.45 17.57
C PHE A 41 1.72 0.24 17.48
N GLY A 42 1.51 1.35 18.20
CA GLY A 42 0.28 2.15 18.10
C GLY A 42 0.02 2.61 16.66
N LEU A 43 1.05 3.09 15.97
CA LEU A 43 0.99 3.44 14.54
C LEU A 43 0.67 2.22 13.67
N ALA A 44 1.24 1.05 13.94
CA ALA A 44 0.94 -0.17 13.20
C ALA A 44 -0.54 -0.59 13.31
N CYS A 45 -1.15 -0.46 14.49
CA CYS A 45 -2.58 -0.68 14.68
C CYS A 45 -3.43 0.28 13.84
N ILE A 46 -3.10 1.58 13.87
CA ILE A 46 -3.79 2.61 13.10
C ILE A 46 -3.65 2.33 11.59
N MET A 47 -2.44 2.05 11.14
CA MET A 47 -2.12 1.74 9.74
C MET A 47 -2.88 0.51 9.25
N MET A 48 -3.01 -0.54 10.07
CA MET A 48 -3.79 -1.73 9.74
C MET A 48 -5.30 -1.42 9.65
N ILE A 49 -5.86 -0.76 10.66
CA ILE A 49 -7.31 -0.49 10.73
C ILE A 49 -7.76 0.48 9.64
N ILE A 50 -6.95 1.51 9.35
CA ILE A 50 -7.30 2.58 8.42
C ILE A 50 -6.74 2.32 7.01
N GLY A 51 -5.52 1.80 6.90
CA GLY A 51 -4.87 1.55 5.61
C GLY A 51 -5.60 0.51 4.75
N ILE A 52 -6.18 -0.52 5.38
CA ILE A 52 -6.97 -1.55 4.67
C ILE A 52 -8.24 -0.96 4.01
N PRO A 53 -9.14 -0.25 4.72
CA PRO A 53 -10.32 0.34 4.08
C PRO A 53 -9.96 1.48 3.12
N ILE A 54 -8.95 2.32 3.44
CA ILE A 54 -8.51 3.40 2.54
C ILE A 54 -7.95 2.82 1.24
N SER A 55 -7.13 1.77 1.28
CA SER A 55 -6.61 1.14 0.06
C SER A 55 -7.73 0.54 -0.80
N PHE A 56 -8.71 -0.11 -0.17
CA PHE A 56 -9.86 -0.67 -0.87
C PHE A 56 -10.71 0.41 -1.56
N ALA A 57 -11.04 1.49 -0.83
CA ALA A 57 -11.82 2.59 -1.36
C ALA A 57 -11.03 3.47 -2.35
N GLY A 58 -9.74 3.67 -2.08
CA GLY A 58 -8.88 4.63 -2.76
C GLY A 58 -8.40 4.16 -4.12
N TRP A 59 -8.13 2.87 -4.31
CA TRP A 59 -7.67 2.37 -5.61
C TRP A 59 -8.42 1.15 -6.13
N TYR A 60 -8.83 0.19 -5.28
CA TYR A 60 -9.50 -1.01 -5.78
C TYR A 60 -10.89 -0.70 -6.36
N ARG A 61 -11.72 0.01 -5.61
CA ARG A 61 -13.07 0.42 -6.04
C ARG A 61 -13.04 1.26 -7.33
N PRO A 62 -12.21 2.32 -7.45
CA PRO A 62 -12.07 3.09 -8.68
C PRO A 62 -11.65 2.25 -9.88
N LEU A 63 -10.68 1.34 -9.72
CA LEU A 63 -10.27 0.45 -10.80
C LEU A 63 -11.40 -0.47 -11.25
N TYR A 64 -12.12 -1.09 -10.32
CA TYR A 64 -13.26 -1.96 -10.63
C TYR A 64 -14.36 -1.19 -11.35
N ASN A 65 -14.76 -0.03 -10.81
CA ASN A 65 -15.81 0.80 -11.41
C ASN A 65 -15.39 1.37 -12.76
N GLY A 66 -14.13 1.79 -12.93
CA GLY A 66 -13.59 2.27 -14.20
C GLY A 66 -13.60 1.17 -15.26
N ALA A 67 -13.15 -0.03 -14.92
CA ALA A 67 -13.18 -1.17 -15.83
C ALA A 67 -14.61 -1.60 -16.22
N ARG A 68 -15.57 -1.50 -15.29
CA ARG A 68 -16.98 -1.85 -15.51
C ARG A 68 -17.73 -0.79 -16.33
N THR A 69 -17.51 0.48 -16.05
CA THR A 69 -18.28 1.60 -16.64
C THR A 69 -17.60 2.23 -17.86
N GLY A 70 -16.32 1.91 -18.11
CA GLY A 70 -15.54 2.52 -19.19
C GLY A 70 -15.13 3.98 -18.92
N LYS A 71 -15.33 4.49 -17.70
CA LYS A 71 -15.01 5.89 -17.34
C LYS A 71 -13.51 6.11 -17.22
N SER A 72 -12.96 7.02 -18.02
CA SER A 72 -11.54 7.40 -18.00
C SER A 72 -11.16 8.12 -16.69
N SER A 73 -12.08 8.92 -16.15
CA SER A 73 -11.88 9.66 -14.88
C SER A 73 -11.51 8.77 -13.69
N LEU A 74 -12.13 7.59 -13.59
CA LEU A 74 -11.84 6.62 -12.52
C LEU A 74 -10.46 5.97 -12.67
N PHE A 75 -9.97 5.80 -13.91
CA PHE A 75 -8.62 5.32 -14.17
C PHE A 75 -7.57 6.35 -13.76
N VAL A 76 -7.80 7.64 -14.04
CA VAL A 76 -6.88 8.72 -13.61
C VAL A 76 -6.75 8.75 -12.08
N TRP A 77 -7.86 8.69 -11.36
CA TRP A 77 -7.84 8.62 -9.88
C TRP A 77 -7.12 7.36 -9.39
N PHE A 78 -7.39 6.20 -10.01
CA PHE A 78 -6.67 4.96 -9.71
C PHE A 78 -5.17 5.12 -9.85
N PHE A 79 -4.66 5.68 -10.96
CA PHE A 79 -3.22 5.86 -11.16
C PHE A 79 -2.57 6.73 -10.09
N PHE A 80 -3.23 7.82 -9.71
CA PHE A 80 -2.75 8.69 -8.63
C PHE A 80 -2.68 7.96 -7.29
N ALA A 81 -3.81 7.41 -6.83
CA ALA A 81 -3.89 6.74 -5.53
C ALA A 81 -2.98 5.50 -5.46
N PHE A 82 -2.86 4.75 -6.56
CA PHE A 82 -2.04 3.54 -6.61
C PHE A 82 -0.54 3.85 -6.68
N SER A 83 -0.14 5.01 -7.25
CA SER A 83 1.24 5.48 -7.21
C SER A 83 1.67 5.85 -5.79
N VAL A 84 0.80 6.55 -5.04
CA VAL A 84 1.05 6.83 -3.62
C VAL A 84 1.17 5.54 -2.81
N HIS A 85 0.31 4.55 -3.07
CA HIS A 85 0.40 3.24 -2.44
C HIS A 85 1.76 2.55 -2.68
N ILE A 86 2.30 2.60 -3.91
CA ILE A 86 3.62 2.03 -4.22
C ILE A 86 4.72 2.72 -3.41
N LEU A 87 4.70 4.06 -3.34
CA LEU A 87 5.68 4.81 -2.55
C LEU A 87 5.59 4.46 -1.06
N LEU A 88 4.38 4.31 -0.52
CA LEU A 88 4.17 3.89 0.86
C LEU A 88 4.68 2.47 1.13
N CYS A 89 4.48 1.52 0.21
CA CYS A 89 5.06 0.18 0.34
C CYS A 89 6.60 0.21 0.37
N CYS A 90 7.23 1.01 -0.49
CA CYS A 90 8.68 1.19 -0.45
C CYS A 90 9.14 1.82 0.87
N PHE A 91 8.42 2.83 1.36
CA PHE A 91 8.70 3.48 2.64
C PHE A 91 8.61 2.48 3.81
N TRP A 92 7.54 1.69 3.89
CA TRP A 92 7.38 0.69 4.95
C TRP A 92 8.34 -0.49 4.83
N ALA A 93 8.79 -0.83 3.62
CA ALA A 93 9.84 -1.83 3.42
C ALA A 93 11.16 -1.42 4.09
N LEU A 94 11.47 -0.13 4.14
CA LEU A 94 12.68 0.38 4.82
C LEU A 94 12.61 0.17 6.34
N GLY A 95 11.44 0.26 6.97
CA GLY A 95 11.33 0.07 8.41
C GLY A 95 11.94 1.20 9.23
N ILE A 96 11.59 2.45 8.94
CA ILE A 96 12.19 3.59 9.65
C ILE A 96 11.76 3.55 11.13
N PRO A 97 12.70 3.66 12.09
CA PRO A 97 12.38 3.67 13.52
C PRO A 97 11.30 4.71 13.87
N SER A 98 10.43 4.39 14.83
CA SER A 98 9.31 5.25 15.27
C SER A 98 8.24 5.57 14.22
N THR A 99 8.22 4.92 13.06
CA THR A 99 7.20 5.14 12.00
C THR A 99 6.10 4.08 11.95
N GLY A 100 6.18 3.06 12.81
CA GLY A 100 5.24 1.92 12.81
C GLY A 100 5.46 0.92 11.67
N SER A 101 6.67 0.88 11.10
CA SER A 101 7.07 -0.13 10.13
C SER A 101 8.23 -0.97 10.65
N ALA A 102 8.13 -2.30 10.55
CA ALA A 102 9.13 -3.26 11.06
C ALA A 102 10.24 -3.61 10.06
N GLY A 103 10.37 -2.90 8.93
CA GLY A 103 11.19 -3.33 7.78
C GLY A 103 12.71 -3.45 7.98
N LEU A 104 13.45 -3.32 6.88
CA LEU A 104 14.87 -3.71 6.79
C LEU A 104 15.82 -3.05 7.80
N ILE A 105 15.63 -1.76 8.11
CA ILE A 105 16.50 -1.02 9.03
C ILE A 105 16.40 -1.59 10.44
N ILE A 106 15.18 -1.82 10.94
CA ILE A 106 14.96 -2.44 12.26
C ILE A 106 15.49 -3.86 12.28
N ALA A 107 15.32 -4.62 11.19
CA ALA A 107 15.86 -5.96 11.08
C ALA A 107 17.38 -6.01 11.27
N LEU A 108 18.11 -5.17 10.53
CA LEU A 108 19.57 -5.08 10.61
C LEU A 108 20.04 -4.59 11.99
N THR A 109 19.30 -3.63 12.58
CA THR A 109 19.61 -3.11 13.92
C THR A 109 19.42 -4.19 14.99
N ALA A 110 18.39 -5.03 14.87
CA ALA A 110 18.12 -6.12 15.81
C ALA A 110 19.19 -7.21 15.76
N TYR A 111 19.66 -7.59 14.57
CA TYR A 111 20.80 -8.50 14.45
C TYR A 111 22.09 -7.92 15.06
N GLY A 112 22.31 -6.60 14.96
CA GLY A 112 23.46 -5.94 15.57
C GLY A 112 23.42 -5.83 17.10
N LYS A 113 22.26 -6.09 17.72
CA LYS A 113 22.06 -6.06 19.19
C LYS A 113 21.69 -7.43 19.76
N ASP A 114 22.04 -8.51 19.07
CA ASP A 114 21.80 -9.89 19.49
C ASP A 114 20.31 -10.24 19.75
N ASP A 115 19.37 -9.60 19.02
CA ASP A 115 17.94 -9.98 18.99
C ASP A 115 17.56 -10.61 17.62
N PRO A 116 17.95 -11.87 17.38
CA PRO A 116 17.70 -12.54 16.09
C PRO A 116 16.21 -12.78 15.83
N THR A 117 15.38 -12.89 16.87
CA THR A 117 13.95 -13.14 16.74
C THR A 117 13.26 -11.93 16.10
N SER A 118 13.47 -10.74 16.68
CA SER A 118 12.96 -9.49 16.10
C SER A 118 13.56 -9.23 14.74
N GLY A 119 14.87 -9.45 14.59
CA GLY A 119 15.59 -9.28 13.32
C GLY A 119 14.98 -10.10 12.18
N THR A 120 14.67 -11.36 12.45
CA THR A 120 14.09 -12.28 11.46
C THR A 120 12.68 -11.84 11.04
N LEU A 121 11.79 -11.53 11.99
CA LEU A 121 10.42 -11.11 11.70
C LEU A 121 10.36 -9.78 10.94
N CYS A 122 11.19 -8.83 11.36
CA CYS A 122 11.37 -7.55 10.71
C CYS A 122 11.87 -7.70 9.26
N LEU A 123 12.82 -8.61 9.04
CA LEU A 123 13.35 -8.91 7.72
C LEU A 123 12.28 -9.47 6.79
N PHE A 124 11.51 -10.47 7.25
CA PHE A 124 10.39 -11.03 6.48
C PHE A 124 9.34 -9.98 6.14
N THR A 125 9.04 -9.07 7.07
CA THR A 125 8.12 -7.96 6.84
C THR A 125 8.65 -6.99 5.80
N GLY A 126 9.93 -6.62 5.87
CA GLY A 126 10.58 -5.77 4.87
C GLY A 126 10.50 -6.37 3.45
N PHE A 127 10.78 -7.66 3.32
CA PHE A 127 10.63 -8.36 2.04
C PHE A 127 9.18 -8.46 1.58
N ALA A 128 8.22 -8.70 2.47
CA ALA A 128 6.80 -8.73 2.12
C ALA A 128 6.35 -7.38 1.54
N TRP A 129 6.74 -6.27 2.16
CA TRP A 129 6.49 -4.92 1.63
C TRP A 129 7.16 -4.70 0.28
N GLY A 130 8.40 -5.15 0.11
CA GLY A 130 9.13 -5.09 -1.17
C GLY A 130 8.44 -5.88 -2.28
N ILE A 131 8.00 -7.11 -2.01
CA ILE A 131 7.24 -7.94 -2.95
C ILE A 131 5.92 -7.25 -3.31
N CYS A 132 5.22 -6.68 -2.33
CA CYS A 132 4.00 -5.91 -2.56
C CYS A 132 4.25 -4.70 -3.48
N ALA A 133 5.34 -3.96 -3.27
CA ALA A 133 5.72 -2.83 -4.12
C ALA A 133 6.01 -3.26 -5.57
N VAL A 134 6.79 -4.31 -5.76
CA VAL A 134 7.10 -4.86 -7.10
C VAL A 134 5.84 -5.36 -7.79
N TRP A 135 4.98 -6.10 -7.07
CA TRP A 135 3.70 -6.55 -7.62
C TRP A 135 2.83 -5.35 -8.05
N SER A 136 2.73 -4.32 -7.22
CA SER A 136 1.99 -3.10 -7.53
C SER A 136 2.57 -2.36 -8.75
N LEU A 137 3.90 -2.30 -8.92
CA LEU A 137 4.52 -1.75 -10.13
C LEU A 137 4.12 -2.50 -11.40
N LEU A 138 4.11 -3.84 -11.37
CA LEU A 138 3.61 -4.64 -12.49
C LEU A 138 2.13 -4.38 -12.76
N ARG A 139 1.35 -4.11 -11.71
CA ARG A 139 -0.08 -3.86 -11.83
C ARG A 139 -0.41 -2.51 -12.42
N ILE A 140 0.29 -1.45 -12.02
CA ILE A 140 0.07 -0.11 -12.56
C ILE A 140 0.45 -0.06 -14.03
N TYR A 141 1.57 -0.70 -14.42
CA TYR A 141 1.97 -0.81 -15.82
C TYR A 141 0.89 -1.50 -16.66
N ARG A 142 0.38 -2.65 -16.22
CA ARG A 142 -0.69 -3.36 -16.95
C ARG A 142 -2.01 -2.58 -16.99
N ALA A 143 -2.34 -1.81 -15.97
CA ALA A 143 -3.51 -0.94 -15.98
C ALA A 143 -3.33 0.23 -16.97
N HIS A 144 -2.12 0.77 -17.09
CA HIS A 144 -1.78 1.78 -18.08
C HIS A 144 -1.87 1.25 -19.51
N GLN A 145 -1.38 0.04 -19.78
CA GLN A 145 -1.55 -0.62 -21.08
C GLN A 145 -3.03 -0.83 -21.44
N TYR A 146 -3.84 -1.27 -20.47
CA TYR A 146 -5.30 -1.38 -20.64
C TYR A 146 -5.93 -0.02 -20.95
N TYR A 147 -5.50 1.03 -20.25
CA TYR A 147 -5.98 2.38 -20.44
C TYR A 147 -5.73 2.91 -21.87
N LEU A 148 -4.50 2.73 -22.38
CA LEU A 148 -4.14 3.12 -23.75
C LEU A 148 -4.86 2.29 -24.82
N SER A 149 -5.03 0.97 -24.60
CA SER A 149 -5.71 0.08 -25.57
C SER A 149 -7.18 0.44 -25.83
N ARG A 150 -7.79 1.24 -24.93
CA ARG A 150 -9.18 1.68 -25.00
C ARG A 150 -9.31 3.10 -25.56
N SER A 151 -8.23 3.69 -26.05
CA SER A 151 -8.14 5.08 -26.49
C SER A 151 -8.65 6.07 -25.43
N MET A 152 -8.55 5.71 -24.14
CA MET A 152 -8.92 6.59 -23.05
C MET A 152 -7.83 7.64 -22.87
N SER A 153 -8.24 8.89 -22.62
CA SER A 153 -7.33 10.01 -22.45
C SER A 153 -7.73 10.87 -21.25
N ALA A 154 -6.76 11.66 -20.76
CA ALA A 154 -6.99 12.57 -19.66
C ALA A 154 -7.92 13.73 -20.06
N SER A 155 -7.95 14.11 -21.35
CA SER A 155 -8.93 15.08 -21.85
C SER A 155 -10.34 14.49 -21.83
N SER A 156 -10.52 13.23 -22.23
CA SER A 156 -11.80 12.52 -22.08
C SER A 156 -12.26 12.47 -20.61
N ALA A 157 -11.33 12.23 -19.67
CA ALA A 157 -11.64 12.29 -18.24
C ALA A 157 -12.12 13.68 -17.79
N LYS A 158 -11.51 14.78 -18.27
CA LYS A 158 -11.95 16.15 -17.97
C LYS A 158 -13.37 16.41 -18.50
N HIS A 159 -13.66 15.97 -19.72
CA HIS A 159 -15.01 16.08 -20.29
C HIS A 159 -16.04 15.30 -19.47
N GLU A 160 -15.73 14.06 -19.07
CA GLU A 160 -16.61 13.25 -18.21
C GLU A 160 -16.93 13.96 -16.88
N VAL A 161 -15.92 14.54 -16.22
CA VAL A 161 -16.09 15.27 -14.96
C VAL A 161 -16.91 16.55 -15.16
N ALA A 162 -16.64 17.31 -16.21
CA ALA A 162 -17.39 18.53 -16.53
C ALA A 162 -18.87 18.24 -16.82
N THR A 163 -19.16 17.19 -17.60
CA THR A 163 -20.54 16.75 -17.87
C THR A 163 -21.23 16.25 -16.60
N ALA A 164 -20.53 15.53 -15.72
CA ALA A 164 -21.09 15.08 -14.44
C ALA A 164 -21.42 16.27 -13.52
N ALA A 165 -20.54 17.27 -13.45
CA ALA A 165 -20.76 18.49 -12.67
C ALA A 165 -21.98 19.27 -13.18
N ALA A 166 -22.11 19.43 -14.50
CA ALA A 166 -23.26 20.11 -15.12
C ALA A 166 -24.59 19.38 -14.86
N ARG A 167 -24.59 18.05 -14.75
CA ARG A 167 -25.80 17.26 -14.41
C ARG A 167 -26.16 17.33 -12.92
N ALA A 168 -25.20 17.61 -12.05
CA ALA A 168 -25.43 17.74 -10.61
C ALA A 168 -25.93 19.13 -10.19
N SER A 169 -25.83 20.12 -11.09
CA SER A 169 -26.29 21.50 -10.89
C SER A 169 -27.72 21.75 -11.40
N VAL A 170 -28.43 20.72 -11.87
CA VAL A 170 -29.84 20.75 -12.31
C VAL A 170 -30.68 19.96 -11.31
#